data_AF-A0A2I0NCK0-F1
#
_entry.id   AF-A0A2I0NCK0-F1
#
_cell.length_a   1.000
_cell.length_b   1.000
_cell.length_c   1.000
_cell.angle_alpha   90.00
_cell.angle_beta   90.00
_cell.angle_gamma   90.00
#
_symmetry.space_group_name_H-M   'P 1'
#
loop_
_entity.id
_entity.type
_entity.pdbx_description
1 polymer ?
#
loop_
_entity_poly.entity_id
_entity_poly.type
_entity_poly.pdbx_seq_one_letter_code
_entity_poly.pdbx_strand_id
1 'polypeptide(L)'
;LIDFGITKWGLAVGAAGYRYGMYKNIALSDSGSVNDGVSAGANFEVKDYLYTQVFDDLIVLTNIFEGFGYLHVGMLFNQQIEPGTDGIVGTADDVDLSSSARLFFDTNILGFFFLNLGYNSDSDEAEYVTTQIDVMELLSLFGYVKKRFLWPDIYLGYAYVDAEDSATSVIRNAHHTLFLELYYTYYNAFYVKTRIETFLGGQSQNEKDYTYKQLYGELGIRFDTFAIIDNPRAYYGSSKESLALSYYIIFGLSRLIDERSMSFGNEDSSVFGFSLGFHMNLASESFGGALEFRINHNYSPKLYGLIEAYDRLLYELSLQIGF
;
A
#
# COMPACT_ATOMS: atom_id res chain seq x y z
N LEU A 1 -23.06 12.38 6.37
CA LEU A 1 -22.59 12.78 7.71
C LEU A 1 -23.77 13.40 8.46
N ILE A 2 -24.00 13.03 9.71
CA ILE A 2 -24.97 13.66 10.62
C ILE A 2 -24.20 14.65 11.49
N ASP A 3 -24.62 15.90 11.49
CA ASP A 3 -23.95 17.00 12.20
C ASP A 3 -24.61 17.25 13.57
N PHE A 4 -23.82 17.22 14.65
CA PHE A 4 -24.23 17.53 16.02
C PHE A 4 -23.53 18.78 16.58
N GLY A 5 -23.01 19.65 15.70
CA GLY A 5 -22.40 20.94 16.06
C GLY A 5 -20.90 20.86 16.34
N ILE A 6 -20.47 20.02 17.29
CA ILE A 6 -19.04 19.82 17.62
C ILE A 6 -18.51 18.53 16.98
N THR A 7 -19.40 17.58 16.73
CA THR A 7 -19.06 16.28 16.12
C THR A 7 -19.92 16.02 14.90
N LYS A 8 -19.29 15.62 13.80
CA LYS A 8 -19.95 15.10 12.60
C LYS A 8 -19.74 13.59 12.56
N TRP A 9 -20.82 12.84 12.46
CA TRP A 9 -20.77 11.38 12.44
C TRP A 9 -21.04 10.85 11.04
N GLY A 10 -20.26 9.87 10.61
CA GLY A 10 -20.43 9.15 9.36
C GLY A 10 -20.43 7.66 9.62
N LEU A 11 -21.33 6.95 8.97
CA LEU A 11 -21.24 5.51 8.81
C LEU A 11 -20.87 5.27 7.36
N ALA A 12 -19.82 4.50 7.13
CA ALA A 12 -19.47 3.97 5.82
C ALA A 12 -19.49 2.44 5.90
N VAL A 13 -20.19 1.83 4.94
CA VAL A 13 -20.18 0.39 4.75
C VAL A 13 -19.62 0.16 3.36
N GLY A 14 -18.49 -0.51 3.27
CA GLY A 14 -17.86 -0.92 2.03
C GLY A 14 -17.85 -2.44 1.98
N ALA A 15 -18.34 -3.02 0.89
CA ALA A 15 -18.15 -4.44 0.60
C ALA A 15 -17.17 -4.53 -0.57
N ALA A 16 -16.07 -5.25 -0.40
CA ALA A 16 -15.09 -5.48 -1.45
C ALA A 16 -14.78 -6.98 -1.53
N GLY A 17 -14.88 -7.56 -2.72
CA GLY A 17 -14.52 -8.95 -2.95
C GLY A 17 -13.40 -9.02 -3.98
N TYR A 18 -12.32 -9.72 -3.66
CA TYR A 18 -11.21 -9.96 -4.57
C TYR A 18 -11.10 -11.46 -4.87
N ARG A 19 -11.05 -11.80 -6.17
CA ARG A 19 -10.80 -13.16 -6.63
C ARG A 19 -9.33 -13.28 -7.02
N TYR A 20 -8.57 -14.04 -6.24
CA TYR A 20 -7.20 -14.41 -6.59
C TYR A 20 -7.21 -15.80 -7.22
N GLY A 21 -6.61 -15.93 -8.40
CA GLY A 21 -6.49 -17.20 -9.10
C GLY A 21 -5.07 -17.38 -9.57
N MET A 22 -4.39 -18.40 -9.05
CA MET A 22 -3.13 -18.86 -9.60
C MET A 22 -3.42 -20.04 -10.52
N TYR A 23 -2.86 -20.04 -11.72
CA TYR A 23 -2.88 -21.21 -12.59
C TYR A 23 -1.45 -21.73 -12.74
N LYS A 24 -1.26 -23.02 -12.52
CA LYS A 24 -0.01 -23.71 -12.76
C LYS A 24 -0.15 -24.47 -14.07
N ASN A 25 0.65 -24.10 -15.06
CA ASN A 25 0.75 -24.86 -16.29
C ASN A 25 1.98 -25.76 -16.23
N ILE A 26 1.78 -27.06 -16.07
CA ILE A 26 2.85 -28.05 -16.13
C ILE A 26 2.81 -28.70 -17.50
N ALA A 27 3.75 -28.33 -18.36
CA ALA A 27 4.01 -29.05 -19.59
C ALA A 27 4.99 -30.20 -19.30
N LEU A 28 4.48 -31.42 -19.19
CA LEU A 28 5.30 -32.62 -19.10
C LEU A 28 5.59 -33.10 -20.53
N SER A 29 6.85 -32.99 -20.96
CA SER A 29 7.34 -33.59 -22.20
C SER A 29 8.11 -34.86 -21.87
N ASP A 30 7.57 -36.02 -22.22
CA ASP A 30 8.30 -37.29 -22.13
C ASP A 30 9.34 -37.36 -23.26
N SER A 31 10.63 -37.39 -22.90
CA SER A 31 11.75 -37.60 -23.83
C SER A 31 12.36 -39.01 -23.69
N GLY A 32 11.57 -39.99 -23.26
CA GLY A 32 11.96 -41.40 -23.29
C GLY A 32 11.74 -42.05 -24.66
N SER A 33 12.81 -42.39 -25.39
CA SER A 33 12.69 -43.29 -26.55
C SER A 33 12.54 -44.74 -26.08
N VAL A 34 11.33 -45.29 -26.13
CA VAL A 34 11.12 -46.74 -26.02
C VAL A 34 11.55 -47.36 -27.34
N ASN A 35 12.46 -48.33 -27.27
CA ASN A 35 13.11 -48.99 -28.41
C ASN A 35 12.18 -50.02 -29.07
N ASP A 36 10.95 -49.63 -29.39
CA ASP A 36 9.98 -50.46 -30.12
C ASP A 36 8.96 -49.58 -30.87
N GLY A 37 9.43 -48.95 -31.94
CA GLY A 37 8.64 -48.64 -33.14
C GLY A 37 7.48 -47.64 -33.11
N VAL A 38 7.05 -47.09 -31.96
CA VAL A 38 5.99 -46.06 -31.92
C VAL A 38 6.34 -44.93 -30.94
N SER A 39 6.90 -43.85 -31.47
CA SER A 39 7.05 -42.59 -30.74
C SER A 39 5.72 -41.84 -30.71
N ALA A 40 4.93 -42.03 -29.66
CA ALA A 40 3.91 -41.07 -29.27
C ALA A 40 4.48 -40.25 -28.12
N GLY A 41 5.23 -39.18 -28.43
CA GLY A 41 5.58 -38.17 -27.44
C GLY A 41 4.30 -37.51 -26.98
N ALA A 42 3.74 -37.99 -25.88
CA ALA A 42 2.54 -37.41 -25.28
C ALA A 42 2.98 -36.17 -24.51
N ASN A 43 2.69 -35.00 -25.07
CA ASN A 43 2.74 -33.76 -24.32
C ASN A 43 1.48 -33.71 -23.44
N PHE A 44 1.65 -33.81 -22.14
CA PHE A 44 0.58 -33.57 -21.18
C PHE A 44 0.72 -32.14 -20.68
N GLU A 45 -0.22 -31.29 -21.08
CA GLU A 45 -0.38 -29.94 -20.51
C GLU A 45 -1.38 -30.06 -19.36
N VAL A 46 -0.89 -30.15 -18.13
CA VAL A 46 -1.73 -30.14 -16.93
C VAL A 46 -1.88 -28.70 -16.48
N LYS A 47 -3.10 -28.17 -16.62
CA LYS A 47 -3.49 -26.88 -16.07
C LYS A 47 -4.16 -27.11 -14.73
N ASP A 48 -3.43 -26.82 -13.67
CA ASP A 48 -3.96 -26.83 -12.31
C ASP A 48 -4.39 -25.41 -11.95
N TYR A 49 -5.65 -25.23 -11.57
CA TYR A 49 -6.20 -23.94 -11.21
C TYR A 49 -6.45 -23.93 -9.70
N LEU A 50 -5.66 -23.15 -8.97
CA LEU A 50 -5.92 -22.87 -7.56
C LEU A 50 -6.62 -21.51 -7.49
N TYR A 51 -7.92 -21.54 -7.21
CA TYR A 51 -8.69 -20.33 -6.97
C TYR A 51 -8.90 -20.16 -5.46
N THR A 52 -8.64 -18.95 -4.97
CA THR A 52 -9.02 -18.56 -3.62
C THR A 52 -9.77 -17.24 -3.73
N GLN A 53 -11.03 -17.23 -3.29
CA GLN A 53 -11.80 -15.99 -3.20
C GLN A 53 -11.68 -15.43 -1.80
N VAL A 54 -11.33 -14.15 -1.73
CA VAL A 54 -11.21 -13.40 -0.47
C VAL A 54 -12.29 -12.32 -0.50
N PHE A 55 -13.29 -12.46 0.36
CA PHE A 55 -14.27 -11.40 0.61
C PHE A 55 -13.76 -10.57 1.77
N ASP A 56 -13.53 -9.27 1.54
CA ASP A 56 -13.18 -8.29 2.57
C ASP A 56 -14.35 -7.32 2.72
N ASP A 57 -15.24 -7.62 3.64
CA ASP A 57 -16.32 -6.70 4.02
C ASP A 57 -15.81 -5.73 5.08
N LEU A 58 -15.94 -4.43 4.83
CA LEU A 58 -15.44 -3.35 5.67
C LEU A 58 -16.60 -2.51 6.22
N ILE A 59 -16.77 -2.54 7.53
CA ILE A 59 -17.69 -1.63 8.21
C ILE A 59 -16.88 -0.57 8.95
N VAL A 60 -17.10 0.70 8.64
CA VAL A 60 -16.38 1.83 9.23
C VAL A 60 -17.34 2.82 9.87
N LEU A 61 -17.13 3.06 11.16
CA LEU A 61 -17.73 4.16 11.89
C LEU A 61 -16.71 5.30 11.97
N THR A 62 -17.13 6.45 11.48
CA THR A 62 -16.32 7.67 11.43
C THR A 62 -16.93 8.71 12.34
N ASN A 63 -16.14 9.24 13.26
CA ASN A 63 -16.45 10.40 14.06
C ASN A 63 -15.45 11.52 13.74
N ILE A 64 -15.95 12.66 13.30
CA ILE A 64 -15.15 13.84 13.01
C ILE A 64 -15.42 14.86 14.11
N PHE A 65 -14.39 15.24 14.85
CA PHE A 65 -14.42 16.31 15.83
C PHE A 65 -13.96 17.60 15.16
N GLU A 66 -14.89 18.49 14.84
CA GLU A 66 -14.57 19.68 14.05
C GLU A 66 -13.53 20.56 14.76
N GLY A 67 -12.42 20.83 14.08
CA GLY A 67 -11.27 21.56 14.65
C GLY A 67 -10.35 20.75 15.56
N PHE A 68 -10.71 19.50 15.90
CA PHE A 68 -9.90 18.62 16.74
C PHE A 68 -9.37 17.38 16.04
N GLY A 69 -9.98 16.94 14.93
CA GLY A 69 -9.51 15.79 14.15
C GLY A 69 -10.60 14.75 13.95
N TYR A 70 -10.22 13.48 13.88
CA TYR A 70 -11.16 12.40 13.59
C TYR A 70 -10.79 11.12 14.33
N LEU A 71 -11.77 10.23 14.41
CA LEU A 71 -11.65 8.86 14.86
C LEU A 71 -12.43 7.96 13.90
N HIS A 72 -11.73 7.04 13.26
CA HIS A 72 -12.29 5.94 12.50
C HIS A 72 -12.11 4.66 13.32
N VAL A 73 -13.18 3.94 13.52
CA VAL A 73 -13.15 2.58 14.05
C VAL A 73 -13.92 1.69 13.11
N GLY A 74 -13.41 0.50 12.87
CA GLY A 74 -14.15 -0.41 12.02
C GLY A 74 -13.69 -1.84 12.13
N MET A 75 -14.39 -2.66 11.37
CA MET A 75 -14.21 -4.09 11.33
C MET A 75 -14.07 -4.49 9.87
N LEU A 76 -13.02 -5.23 9.58
CA LEU A 76 -12.81 -5.91 8.32
C LEU A 76 -13.08 -7.39 8.57
N PHE A 77 -14.04 -7.94 7.83
CA PHE A 77 -14.36 -9.35 7.84
C PHE A 77 -13.73 -9.95 6.59
N ASN A 78 -12.72 -10.77 6.79
CA ASN A 78 -12.10 -11.52 5.72
C ASN A 78 -12.68 -12.93 5.72
N GLN A 79 -13.34 -13.32 4.63
CA GLN A 79 -13.74 -14.69 4.37
C GLN A 79 -12.95 -15.25 3.20
N GLN A 80 -12.21 -16.33 3.47
CA GLN A 80 -11.49 -17.07 2.46
C GLN A 80 -12.29 -18.33 2.09
N ILE A 81 -12.75 -18.37 0.84
CA ILE A 81 -13.51 -19.50 0.29
C ILE A 81 -12.67 -20.15 -0.82
N GLU A 82 -12.44 -21.46 -0.67
CA GLU A 82 -12.01 -22.30 -1.77
C GLU A 82 -13.27 -22.77 -2.53
N PRO A 83 -13.48 -22.31 -3.78
CA PRO A 83 -14.61 -22.79 -4.56
C PRO A 83 -14.49 -24.29 -4.79
N GLY A 84 -15.63 -24.96 -4.80
CA GLY A 84 -15.76 -26.37 -5.07
C GLY A 84 -15.23 -26.78 -6.46
N THR A 85 -15.43 -28.04 -6.80
CA THR A 85 -14.90 -28.65 -8.03
C THR A 85 -15.43 -28.03 -9.32
N ASP A 86 -16.52 -27.27 -9.24
CA ASP A 86 -17.12 -26.55 -10.36
C ASP A 86 -16.58 -25.12 -10.54
N GLY A 87 -15.75 -24.62 -9.60
CA GLY A 87 -15.11 -23.31 -9.66
C GLY A 87 -16.06 -22.12 -9.44
N ILE A 88 -17.27 -22.38 -8.92
CA ILE A 88 -18.31 -21.39 -8.61
C ILE A 88 -18.41 -21.25 -7.09
N VAL A 89 -18.46 -20.01 -6.56
CA VAL A 89 -18.69 -19.77 -5.12
C VAL A 89 -20.19 -19.67 -4.82
N GLY A 90 -20.59 -20.18 -3.67
CA GLY A 90 -21.95 -20.35 -3.18
C GLY A 90 -22.54 -21.73 -3.43
N THR A 91 -21.73 -22.76 -3.71
CA THR A 91 -22.19 -24.13 -3.98
C THR A 91 -21.97 -25.04 -2.78
N ALA A 92 -22.66 -26.19 -2.77
CA ALA A 92 -22.66 -27.09 -1.62
C ALA A 92 -21.31 -27.80 -1.38
N ASP A 93 -20.38 -27.68 -2.33
CA ASP A 93 -19.03 -28.27 -2.30
C ASP A 93 -17.92 -27.25 -2.03
N ASP A 94 -18.26 -26.00 -1.71
CA ASP A 94 -17.29 -24.99 -1.27
C ASP A 94 -16.70 -25.31 0.11
N VAL A 95 -15.44 -24.93 0.28
CA VAL A 95 -14.72 -25.07 1.55
C VAL A 95 -14.42 -23.69 2.12
N ASP A 96 -15.06 -23.36 3.24
CA ASP A 96 -14.68 -22.19 4.05
C ASP A 96 -13.35 -22.49 4.76
N LEU A 97 -12.29 -21.81 4.32
CA LEU A 97 -10.93 -22.03 4.83
C LEU A 97 -10.66 -21.23 6.10
N SER A 98 -11.10 -19.96 6.12
CA SER A 98 -10.95 -19.09 7.28
C SER A 98 -11.94 -17.93 7.23
N SER A 99 -12.43 -17.53 8.41
CA SER A 99 -13.14 -16.28 8.60
C SER A 99 -12.43 -15.52 9.71
N SER A 100 -11.79 -14.39 9.40
CA SER A 100 -11.18 -13.55 10.43
C SER A 100 -11.83 -12.18 10.49
N ALA A 101 -12.05 -11.71 11.72
CA ALA A 101 -12.48 -10.34 11.96
C ALA A 101 -11.28 -9.53 12.45
N ARG A 102 -10.86 -8.56 11.64
CA ARG A 102 -9.83 -7.58 11.98
C ARG A 102 -10.50 -6.30 12.43
N LEU A 103 -10.18 -5.85 13.64
CA LEU A 103 -10.57 -4.52 14.13
C LEU A 103 -9.51 -3.53 13.68
N PHE A 104 -9.94 -2.36 13.21
CA PHE A 104 -9.02 -1.26 12.97
C PHE A 104 -9.46 0.00 13.71
N PHE A 105 -8.47 0.78 14.10
CA PHE A 105 -8.61 2.05 14.78
C PHE A 105 -7.65 3.04 14.13
N ASP A 106 -8.17 4.12 13.55
CA ASP A 106 -7.38 5.18 12.92
C ASP A 106 -7.84 6.54 13.46
N THR A 107 -6.91 7.38 13.88
CA THR A 107 -7.23 8.69 14.45
C THR A 107 -6.21 9.74 14.06
N ASN A 108 -6.74 10.94 13.85
CA ASN A 108 -5.96 12.16 13.80
C ASN A 108 -6.40 13.05 14.97
N ILE A 109 -5.44 13.56 15.73
CA ILE A 109 -5.65 14.50 16.82
C ILE A 109 -4.91 15.80 16.48
N LEU A 110 -5.67 16.89 16.47
CA LEU A 110 -5.26 18.28 16.27
C LEU A 110 -4.46 18.51 14.98
N GLY A 111 -4.64 17.66 13.97
CA GLY A 111 -3.92 17.75 12.70
C GLY A 111 -2.47 17.26 12.75
N PHE A 112 -1.90 17.02 13.94
CA PHE A 112 -0.47 16.69 14.07
C PHE A 112 -0.20 15.26 14.55
N PHE A 113 -1.06 14.66 15.37
CA PHE A 113 -0.82 13.31 15.89
C PHE A 113 -1.70 12.31 15.15
N PHE A 114 -1.09 11.24 14.67
CA PHE A 114 -1.77 10.19 13.96
C PHE A 114 -1.47 8.85 14.63
N LEU A 115 -2.49 8.00 14.72
CA LEU A 115 -2.38 6.65 15.21
C LEU A 115 -3.27 5.76 14.37
N ASN A 116 -2.71 4.67 13.88
CA ASN A 116 -3.40 3.62 13.16
C ASN A 116 -3.04 2.27 13.79
N LEU A 117 -4.03 1.43 14.04
CA LEU A 117 -3.91 0.16 14.74
C LEU A 117 -4.79 -0.86 14.02
N GLY A 118 -4.22 -2.02 13.71
CA GLY A 118 -4.95 -3.22 13.33
C GLY A 118 -4.80 -4.29 14.39
N TYR A 119 -5.91 -4.91 14.76
CA TYR A 119 -5.98 -5.96 15.76
C TYR A 119 -6.77 -7.15 15.21
N ASN A 120 -6.19 -8.34 15.30
CA ASN A 120 -6.83 -9.57 14.87
C ASN A 120 -7.56 -10.19 16.06
N SER A 121 -8.89 -10.30 15.94
CA SER A 121 -9.71 -10.80 17.05
C SER A 121 -9.58 -12.30 17.28
N ASP A 122 -9.07 -13.07 16.31
CA ASP A 122 -8.88 -14.52 16.46
C ASP A 122 -7.57 -14.85 17.18
N SER A 123 -6.50 -14.10 16.90
CA SER A 123 -5.20 -14.30 17.55
C SER A 123 -5.04 -13.53 18.86
N ASP A 124 -5.95 -12.59 19.16
CA ASP A 124 -5.85 -11.65 20.30
C ASP A 124 -4.55 -10.82 20.26
N GLU A 125 -4.08 -10.49 19.06
CA GLU A 125 -2.82 -9.79 18.84
C GLU A 125 -2.99 -8.59 17.89
N ALA A 126 -2.17 -7.56 18.10
CA ALA A 126 -2.06 -6.47 17.15
C ALA A 126 -1.29 -6.95 15.92
N GLU A 127 -1.87 -6.77 14.73
CA GLU A 127 -1.19 -7.04 13.46
C GLU A 127 -0.31 -5.85 13.07
N TYR A 128 -0.74 -4.63 13.39
CA TYR A 128 0.07 -3.44 13.15
C TYR A 128 -0.30 -2.29 14.07
N VAL A 129 0.70 -1.46 14.38
CA VAL A 129 0.54 -0.16 15.06
C VAL A 129 1.42 0.83 14.32
N THR A 130 0.86 1.90 13.79
CA THR A 130 1.63 3.02 13.25
C THR A 130 1.24 4.28 14.00
N THR A 131 2.22 5.01 14.54
CA THR A 131 1.98 6.33 15.12
C THR A 131 2.97 7.32 14.55
N GLN A 132 2.51 8.53 14.26
CA GLN A 132 3.37 9.58 13.75
C GLN A 132 2.93 10.96 14.23
N ILE A 133 3.90 11.87 14.25
CA ILE A 133 3.72 13.28 14.59
C ILE A 133 4.16 14.12 13.40
N ASP A 134 3.28 14.99 12.88
CA ASP A 134 3.68 16.12 12.04
C ASP A 134 4.35 17.17 12.92
N VAL A 135 5.68 17.23 12.81
CA VAL A 135 6.52 18.14 13.59
C VAL A 135 6.22 19.59 13.26
N MET A 136 5.94 19.92 12.00
CA MET A 136 5.74 21.31 11.59
C MET A 136 4.37 21.82 11.99
N GLU A 137 3.34 20.97 11.94
CA GLU A 137 2.02 21.30 12.47
C GLU A 137 2.06 21.48 13.99
N LEU A 138 2.70 20.54 14.72
CA LEU A 138 2.89 20.65 16.16
C LEU A 138 3.59 21.96 16.54
N LEU A 139 4.69 22.30 15.87
CA LEU A 139 5.41 23.56 16.12
C LEU A 139 4.60 24.81 15.72
N SER A 140 3.70 24.70 14.73
CA SER A 140 2.80 25.78 14.34
C SER A 140 1.76 26.08 15.40
N LEU A 141 1.21 25.05 16.07
CA LEU A 141 0.27 25.22 17.19
C LEU A 141 0.87 26.03 18.35
N PHE A 142 2.18 25.91 18.58
CA PHE A 142 2.90 26.70 19.59
C PHE A 142 3.43 28.04 19.06
N GLY A 143 3.15 28.40 17.81
CA GLY A 143 3.56 29.67 17.20
C GLY A 143 5.03 29.76 16.79
N TYR A 144 5.78 28.65 16.82
CA TYR A 144 7.19 28.61 16.40
C TYR A 144 7.33 28.64 14.87
N VAL A 145 6.38 28.07 14.14
CA VAL A 145 6.36 28.09 12.67
C VAL A 145 5.36 29.16 12.20
N LYS A 146 5.90 30.23 11.59
CA LYS A 146 5.09 31.24 10.89
C LYS A 146 4.98 30.86 9.42
N LYS A 147 3.80 31.10 8.81
CA LYS A 147 3.50 30.77 7.41
C LYS A 147 3.72 29.28 7.10
N ARG A 148 2.99 28.40 7.80
CA ARG A 148 3.06 26.93 7.71
C ARG A 148 3.10 26.39 6.28
N PHE A 149 2.35 27.00 5.37
CA PHE A 149 2.30 26.63 3.94
C PHE A 149 3.63 26.73 3.18
N LEU A 150 4.65 27.40 3.73
CA LEU A 150 5.99 27.50 3.13
C LEU A 150 6.93 26.37 3.57
N TRP A 151 6.56 25.62 4.59
CA TRP A 151 7.39 24.57 5.18
C TRP A 151 6.90 23.19 4.74
N PRO A 152 7.82 22.23 4.54
CA PRO A 152 7.43 20.84 4.29
C PRO A 152 6.71 20.25 5.49
N ASP A 153 5.89 19.25 5.24
CA ASP A 153 5.36 18.38 6.28
C ASP A 153 6.49 17.41 6.66
N ILE A 154 6.79 17.31 7.95
CA ILE A 154 7.84 16.43 8.47
C ILE A 154 7.19 15.51 9.48
N TYR A 155 7.11 14.23 9.15
CA TYR A 155 6.54 13.22 10.03
C TYR A 155 7.65 12.41 10.69
N LEU A 156 7.63 12.37 12.02
CA LEU A 156 8.41 11.41 12.79
C LEU A 156 7.46 10.35 13.30
N GLY A 157 7.75 9.08 13.03
CA GLY A 157 6.85 8.00 13.38
C GLY A 157 7.52 6.71 13.78
N TYR A 158 6.69 5.84 14.31
CA TYR A 158 6.98 4.49 14.72
C TYR A 158 5.99 3.55 14.05
N ALA A 159 6.47 2.41 13.55
CA ALA A 159 5.62 1.35 13.07
C ALA A 159 5.99 0.01 13.73
N TYR A 160 4.96 -0.74 14.05
CA TYR A 160 4.98 -2.14 14.40
C TYR A 160 4.15 -2.87 13.36
N VAL A 161 4.67 -3.96 12.82
CA VAL A 161 3.96 -4.84 11.90
C VAL A 161 4.32 -6.27 12.22
N ASP A 162 3.31 -7.09 12.53
CA ASP A 162 3.41 -8.54 12.64
C ASP A 162 2.82 -9.16 11.38
N ALA A 163 3.70 -9.52 10.44
CA ALA A 163 3.28 -10.13 9.18
C ALA A 163 3.08 -11.64 9.40
N GLU A 164 1.82 -12.06 9.49
CA GLU A 164 1.48 -13.48 9.43
C GLU A 164 1.60 -13.97 7.97
N ASP A 165 2.66 -14.72 7.66
CA ASP A 165 2.85 -15.29 6.32
C ASP A 165 1.85 -16.44 6.12
N SER A 166 0.73 -16.12 5.48
CA SER A 166 -0.49 -16.94 5.43
C SER A 166 -0.33 -18.29 4.70
N ALA A 167 0.84 -18.55 4.10
CA ALA A 167 1.14 -19.80 3.39
C ALA A 167 1.80 -20.86 4.29
N THR A 168 2.51 -20.47 5.35
CA THR A 168 3.17 -21.40 6.27
C THR A 168 3.26 -20.77 7.65
N SER A 169 2.47 -21.28 8.59
CA SER A 169 2.33 -20.87 10.01
C SER A 169 3.60 -21.01 10.87
N VAL A 170 4.80 -20.90 10.29
CA VAL A 170 6.06 -21.31 10.94
C VAL A 170 6.97 -20.13 11.28
N ILE A 171 6.81 -18.94 10.67
CA ILE A 171 7.67 -17.78 10.97
C ILE A 171 6.84 -16.51 11.04
N ARG A 172 6.52 -16.07 12.27
CA ARG A 172 6.04 -14.72 12.55
C ARG A 172 7.24 -13.82 12.81
N ASN A 173 7.45 -12.81 11.98
CA ASN A 173 8.46 -11.79 12.21
C ASN A 173 7.77 -10.46 12.47
N ALA A 174 7.62 -10.15 13.75
CA ALA A 174 7.13 -8.85 14.17
C ALA A 174 8.26 -7.82 14.08
N HIS A 175 8.05 -6.77 13.30
CA HIS A 175 9.04 -5.74 13.03
C HIS A 175 8.69 -4.44 13.75
N HIS A 176 9.69 -3.84 14.37
CA HIS A 176 9.59 -2.50 14.95
C HIS A 176 10.51 -1.54 14.21
N THR A 177 9.96 -0.41 13.77
CA THR A 177 10.71 0.58 12.99
C THR A 177 10.43 2.01 13.45
N LEU A 178 11.43 2.86 13.27
CA LEU A 178 11.25 4.31 13.27
C LEU A 178 11.36 4.81 11.85
N PHE A 179 10.52 5.78 11.51
CA PHE A 179 10.59 6.43 10.22
C PHE A 179 10.56 7.95 10.35
N LEU A 180 11.19 8.57 9.36
CA LEU A 180 11.12 9.99 9.08
C LEU A 180 10.57 10.14 7.66
N GLU A 181 9.47 10.85 7.51
CA GLU A 181 8.92 11.23 6.21
C GLU A 181 8.97 12.73 6.01
N LEU A 182 9.22 13.13 4.77
CA LEU A 182 9.11 14.51 4.32
C LEU A 182 8.16 14.55 3.14
N TYR A 183 7.20 15.46 3.18
CA TYR A 183 6.34 15.77 2.06
C TYR A 183 6.33 17.27 1.82
N TYR A 184 6.50 17.69 0.57
CA TYR A 184 6.45 19.10 0.21
C TYR A 184 5.84 19.26 -1.16
N THR A 185 4.87 20.17 -1.25
CA THR A 185 4.25 20.54 -2.52
C THR A 185 4.33 22.05 -2.68
N TYR A 186 4.87 22.51 -3.82
CA TYR A 186 4.97 23.93 -4.11
C TYR A 186 3.94 24.32 -5.16
N TYR A 187 2.83 24.97 -4.74
CA TYR A 187 1.77 25.46 -5.63
C TYR A 187 1.31 24.43 -6.68
N ASN A 188 1.25 23.15 -6.33
CA ASN A 188 0.97 22.05 -7.26
C ASN A 188 1.82 22.10 -8.54
N ALA A 189 3.01 22.71 -8.51
CA ALA A 189 3.96 22.78 -9.61
C ALA A 189 4.85 21.52 -9.58
N PHE A 190 5.38 21.24 -8.41
CA PHE A 190 6.07 19.98 -8.13
C PHE A 190 5.78 19.55 -6.69
N TYR A 191 6.01 18.27 -6.43
CA TYR A 191 6.06 17.74 -5.08
C TYR A 191 7.29 16.86 -4.89
N VAL A 192 7.77 16.80 -3.65
CA VAL A 192 8.82 15.89 -3.20
C VAL A 192 8.28 15.09 -2.03
N LYS A 193 8.45 13.77 -2.09
CA LYS A 193 8.15 12.86 -1.00
C LYS A 193 9.40 12.04 -0.69
N THR A 194 9.80 11.96 0.56
CA THR A 194 10.87 11.06 0.98
C THR A 194 10.49 10.33 2.26
N ARG A 195 11.00 9.10 2.41
CA ARG A 195 10.86 8.29 3.62
C ARG A 195 12.19 7.62 3.92
N ILE A 196 12.61 7.68 5.17
CA ILE A 196 13.73 6.91 5.71
C ILE A 196 13.17 6.09 6.86
N GLU A 197 13.45 4.80 6.89
CA GLU A 197 12.98 3.90 7.94
C GLU A 197 14.09 2.97 8.40
N THR A 198 14.20 2.84 9.72
CA THR A 198 15.25 2.07 10.41
C THR A 198 14.60 1.09 11.37
N PHE A 199 15.19 -0.10 11.50
CA PHE A 199 14.77 -1.06 12.51
C PHE A 199 15.19 -0.59 13.90
N LEU A 200 14.31 -0.77 14.89
CA LEU A 200 14.60 -0.53 16.30
C LEU A 200 15.24 -1.74 17.00
N GLY A 201 15.21 -2.91 16.36
CA GLY A 201 15.75 -4.19 16.84
C GLY A 201 14.67 -5.17 17.34
N GLY A 202 14.94 -6.48 17.18
CA GLY A 202 14.08 -7.63 17.57
C GLY A 202 13.11 -8.06 16.47
N GLN A 203 12.87 -9.35 16.14
CA GLN A 203 13.24 -10.63 16.78
C GLN A 203 13.81 -11.70 15.82
N SER A 204 13.98 -11.44 14.52
CA SER A 204 14.60 -12.41 13.61
C SER A 204 16.13 -12.48 13.80
N GLN A 205 16.72 -13.69 13.77
CA GLN A 205 18.18 -13.86 13.77
C GLN A 205 18.85 -13.12 12.61
N ASN A 206 18.11 -12.86 11.52
CA ASN A 206 18.61 -12.19 10.31
C ASN A 206 18.45 -10.65 10.35
N GLU A 207 17.56 -10.11 11.19
CA GLU A 207 17.36 -8.65 11.31
C GLU A 207 18.46 -7.96 12.13
N LYS A 208 19.19 -8.73 12.96
CA LYS A 208 20.30 -8.21 13.79
C LYS A 208 21.44 -7.59 12.97
N ASP A 209 21.50 -7.86 11.67
CA ASP A 209 22.57 -7.39 10.79
C ASP A 209 22.24 -6.08 10.05
N TYR A 210 20.97 -5.63 10.05
CA TYR A 210 20.54 -4.45 9.29
C TYR A 210 19.91 -3.37 10.19
N THR A 211 20.60 -2.23 10.31
CA THR A 211 20.07 -1.04 11.00
C THR A 211 18.97 -0.33 10.21
N TYR A 212 18.89 -0.57 8.91
CA TYR A 212 18.09 0.20 7.97
C TYR A 212 17.11 -0.69 7.22
N LYS A 213 15.87 -0.25 7.08
CA LYS A 213 14.79 -0.96 6.38
C LYS A 213 14.55 -0.39 4.99
N GLN A 214 14.32 0.91 4.88
CA GLN A 214 14.03 1.53 3.58
C GLN A 214 14.40 3.01 3.47
N LEU A 215 14.70 3.42 2.25
CA LEU A 215 14.89 4.80 1.79
C LEU A 215 14.08 4.87 0.53
N TYR A 216 13.19 5.82 0.48
CA TYR A 216 12.37 6.08 -0.68
C TYR A 216 12.37 7.58 -0.94
N GLY A 217 12.46 7.94 -2.21
CA GLY A 217 12.35 9.30 -2.68
C GLY A 217 11.50 9.32 -3.95
N GLU A 218 10.57 10.26 -4.01
CA GLU A 218 9.71 10.50 -5.16
C GLU A 218 9.61 11.99 -5.45
N LEU A 219 9.60 12.30 -6.74
CA LEU A 219 9.51 13.63 -7.30
C LEU A 219 8.42 13.63 -8.37
N GLY A 220 7.38 14.42 -8.14
CA GLY A 220 6.37 14.72 -9.15
C GLY A 220 6.61 16.10 -9.74
N ILE A 221 6.71 16.18 -11.07
CA ILE A 221 6.94 17.45 -11.79
C ILE A 221 5.87 17.67 -12.86
N ARG A 222 5.40 18.90 -12.97
CA ARG A 222 4.59 19.38 -14.09
C ARG A 222 5.42 19.88 -15.26
N PHE A 223 4.87 19.78 -16.47
CA PHE A 223 5.49 20.41 -17.65
C PHE A 223 5.56 21.94 -17.53
N ASP A 224 4.57 22.57 -16.90
CA ASP A 224 4.48 24.02 -16.69
C ASP A 224 5.08 24.48 -15.35
N THR A 225 5.86 23.64 -14.66
CA THR A 225 6.45 23.92 -13.34
C THR A 225 7.14 25.29 -13.28
N PHE A 226 8.03 25.59 -14.23
CA PHE A 226 8.77 26.85 -14.22
C PHE A 226 7.87 28.07 -14.47
N ALA A 227 6.83 27.93 -15.30
CA ALA A 227 5.86 29.00 -15.54
C ALA A 227 4.98 29.26 -14.30
N ILE A 228 4.60 28.20 -13.58
CA ILE A 228 3.89 28.32 -12.30
C ILE A 228 4.76 28.97 -11.25
N ILE A 229 6.04 28.61 -11.17
CA ILE A 229 6.99 29.21 -10.21
C ILE A 229 7.18 30.71 -10.48
N ASP A 230 7.27 31.12 -11.75
CA ASP A 230 7.47 32.51 -12.15
C ASP A 230 6.23 33.39 -11.88
N ASN A 231 5.02 32.88 -12.15
CA ASN A 231 3.79 33.61 -11.87
C ASN A 231 2.64 32.71 -11.39
N PRO A 232 2.62 32.32 -10.09
CA PRO A 232 1.58 31.45 -9.54
C PRO A 232 0.17 32.03 -9.68
N ARG A 233 0.04 33.36 -9.65
CA ARG A 233 -1.25 34.05 -9.74
C ARG A 233 -1.90 33.94 -11.12
N ALA A 234 -1.13 33.76 -12.18
CA ALA A 234 -1.69 33.53 -13.51
C ALA A 234 -2.41 32.16 -13.60
N TYR A 235 -1.97 31.18 -12.82
CA TYR A 235 -2.50 29.82 -12.81
C TYR A 235 -3.59 29.59 -11.75
N TYR A 236 -3.51 30.29 -10.62
CA TYR A 236 -4.40 30.07 -9.47
C TYR A 236 -5.22 31.31 -9.07
N GLY A 237 -5.07 32.44 -9.78
CA GLY A 237 -5.65 33.73 -9.40
C GLY A 237 -7.06 34.00 -9.93
N SER A 238 -7.66 33.09 -10.70
CA SER A 238 -9.03 33.22 -11.21
C SER A 238 -10.01 32.45 -10.33
N SER A 239 -10.82 33.16 -9.55
CA SER A 239 -11.84 32.60 -8.65
C SER A 239 -13.09 32.06 -9.38
N LYS A 240 -12.96 31.61 -10.64
CA LYS A 240 -14.09 31.23 -11.52
C LYS A 240 -13.83 30.02 -12.41
N GLU A 241 -12.82 29.22 -12.11
CA GLU A 241 -12.68 27.95 -12.81
C GLU A 241 -13.50 26.89 -12.08
N SER A 242 -14.66 26.56 -12.65
CA SER A 242 -15.52 25.45 -12.20
C SER A 242 -14.84 24.09 -12.37
N LEU A 243 -13.61 24.05 -12.87
CA LEU A 243 -12.82 22.87 -13.16
C LEU A 243 -11.33 23.17 -12.97
N ALA A 244 -10.70 22.56 -11.98
CA ALA A 244 -9.26 22.56 -11.78
C ALA A 244 -8.67 21.24 -12.29
N LEU A 245 -7.65 21.33 -13.14
CA LEU A 245 -6.88 20.19 -13.63
C LEU A 245 -5.42 20.34 -13.19
N SER A 246 -4.84 19.28 -12.64
CA SER A 246 -3.40 19.18 -12.42
C SER A 246 -2.90 17.81 -12.83
N TYR A 247 -1.64 17.72 -13.25
CA TYR A 247 -1.01 16.46 -13.63
C TYR A 247 0.45 16.44 -13.18
N TYR A 248 1.05 15.28 -13.01
CA TYR A 248 2.46 15.13 -12.65
C TYR A 248 3.05 13.96 -13.41
N ILE A 249 4.30 14.11 -13.84
CA ILE A 249 5.15 12.96 -14.13
C ILE A 249 5.87 12.61 -12.84
N ILE A 250 5.77 11.35 -12.44
CA ILE A 250 6.31 10.81 -11.21
C ILE A 250 7.62 10.08 -11.51
N PHE A 251 8.66 10.40 -10.76
CA PHE A 251 9.90 9.66 -10.71
C PHE A 251 10.17 9.26 -9.27
N GLY A 252 10.48 7.98 -9.03
CA GLY A 252 10.86 7.53 -7.71
C GLY A 252 12.00 6.53 -7.72
N LEU A 253 12.71 6.51 -6.61
CA LEU A 253 13.81 5.62 -6.33
C LEU A 253 13.63 5.09 -4.92
N SER A 254 13.85 3.80 -4.73
CA SER A 254 13.87 3.20 -3.42
C SER A 254 15.03 2.24 -3.25
N ARG A 255 15.43 2.06 -2.01
CA ARG A 255 16.22 0.95 -1.55
C ARG A 255 15.50 0.38 -0.34
N LEU A 256 15.25 -0.92 -0.34
CA LEU A 256 14.59 -1.61 0.75
C LEU A 256 15.31 -2.91 1.06
N ILE A 257 15.18 -3.35 2.29
CA ILE A 257 15.62 -4.66 2.76
C ILE A 257 14.38 -5.56 2.79
N ASP A 258 14.41 -6.65 2.01
CA ASP A 258 13.32 -7.64 1.98
C ASP A 258 13.80 -9.01 2.47
N GLU A 259 13.15 -9.53 3.51
CA GLU A 259 13.45 -10.84 4.10
C GLU A 259 13.07 -12.01 3.23
N ARG A 260 12.04 -11.87 2.37
CA ARG A 260 11.69 -12.91 1.39
C ARG A 260 12.83 -13.14 0.41
N SER A 261 13.71 -12.16 0.20
CA SER A 261 14.92 -12.40 -0.58
C SER A 261 15.96 -13.24 0.17
N MET A 262 15.99 -13.20 1.52
CA MET A 262 16.91 -13.96 2.37
C MET A 262 16.51 -15.42 2.55
N SER A 263 15.21 -15.72 2.59
CA SER A 263 14.69 -17.09 2.78
C SER A 263 15.13 -18.06 1.68
N PHE A 264 15.59 -17.57 0.52
CA PHE A 264 16.15 -18.36 -0.59
C PHE A 264 17.68 -18.43 -0.61
N GLY A 265 18.37 -18.25 0.53
CA GLY A 265 19.83 -18.38 0.63
C GLY A 265 20.60 -17.20 0.05
N ASN A 266 20.03 -16.00 0.13
CA ASN A 266 20.69 -14.78 -0.29
C ASN A 266 21.55 -14.20 0.85
N GLU A 267 22.78 -13.80 0.53
CA GLU A 267 23.69 -13.14 1.49
C GLU A 267 23.42 -11.62 1.57
N ASP A 268 22.71 -11.04 0.60
CA ASP A 268 22.36 -9.61 0.55
C ASP A 268 20.86 -9.42 0.29
N SER A 269 20.15 -8.93 1.30
CA SER A 269 18.70 -8.72 1.30
C SER A 269 18.24 -7.43 0.62
N SER A 270 19.17 -6.67 0.02
CA SER A 270 18.84 -5.37 -0.57
C SER A 270 18.18 -5.48 -1.94
N VAL A 271 17.12 -4.68 -2.10
CA VAL A 271 16.36 -4.48 -3.32
C VAL A 271 16.36 -2.99 -3.65
N PHE A 272 16.65 -2.68 -4.92
CA PHE A 272 16.60 -1.32 -5.45
C PHE A 272 15.35 -1.16 -6.32
N GLY A 273 14.50 -0.22 -5.99
CA GLY A 273 13.30 0.10 -6.75
C GLY A 273 13.48 1.35 -7.59
N PHE A 274 12.89 1.34 -8.78
CA PHE A 274 12.69 2.51 -9.63
C PHE A 274 11.21 2.61 -9.97
N SER A 275 10.64 3.81 -9.87
CA SER A 275 9.26 4.07 -10.28
C SER A 275 9.17 5.17 -11.31
N LEU A 276 8.34 4.96 -12.31
CA LEU A 276 7.95 5.97 -13.29
C LEU A 276 6.43 5.98 -13.39
N GLY A 277 5.82 7.14 -13.34
CA GLY A 277 4.37 7.23 -13.38
C GLY A 277 3.84 8.54 -13.92
N PHE A 278 2.53 8.58 -14.03
CA PHE A 278 1.75 9.75 -14.37
C PHE A 278 0.57 9.82 -13.42
N HIS A 279 0.33 11.00 -12.87
CA HIS A 279 -0.79 11.27 -11.98
C HIS A 279 -1.56 12.48 -12.48
N MET A 280 -2.88 12.43 -12.45
CA MET A 280 -3.75 13.50 -12.89
C MET A 280 -4.90 13.67 -11.92
N ASN A 281 -5.10 14.89 -11.44
CA ASN A 281 -6.24 15.28 -10.63
C ASN A 281 -7.17 16.19 -11.42
N LEU A 282 -8.45 15.91 -11.31
CA LEU A 282 -9.54 16.75 -11.78
C LEU A 282 -10.43 17.11 -10.59
N ALA A 283 -10.71 18.38 -10.39
CA ALA A 283 -11.62 18.83 -9.35
C ALA A 283 -12.61 19.83 -9.95
N SER A 284 -13.88 19.69 -9.63
CA SER A 284 -14.98 20.58 -10.00
C SER A 284 -15.84 20.83 -8.75
N GLU A 285 -16.77 21.77 -8.84
CA GLU A 285 -17.71 22.05 -7.74
C GLU A 285 -18.62 20.86 -7.41
N SER A 286 -18.89 19.98 -8.39
CA SER A 286 -19.89 18.89 -8.26
C SER A 286 -19.31 17.49 -8.47
N PHE A 287 -18.02 17.38 -8.79
CA PHE A 287 -17.35 16.11 -8.98
C PHE A 287 -15.84 16.31 -8.95
N GLY A 288 -15.11 15.26 -8.60
CA GLY A 288 -13.66 15.25 -8.67
C GLY A 288 -13.16 13.84 -8.92
N GLY A 289 -11.87 13.73 -9.17
CA GLY A 289 -11.25 12.43 -9.34
C GLY A 289 -9.76 12.52 -9.55
N ALA A 290 -9.11 11.38 -9.38
CA ALA A 290 -7.70 11.22 -9.63
C ALA A 290 -7.48 9.97 -10.48
N LEU A 291 -6.58 10.07 -11.44
CA LEU A 291 -6.08 8.94 -12.21
C LEU A 291 -4.58 8.88 -11.98
N GLU A 292 -4.10 7.73 -11.53
CA GLU A 292 -2.67 7.46 -11.40
C GLU A 292 -2.32 6.17 -12.12
N PHE A 293 -1.28 6.24 -12.93
CA PHE A 293 -0.64 5.08 -13.53
C PHE A 293 0.84 5.06 -13.13
N ARG A 294 1.32 3.93 -12.65
CA ARG A 294 2.68 3.79 -12.15
C ARG A 294 3.27 2.45 -12.59
N ILE A 295 4.53 2.50 -13.00
CA ILE A 295 5.36 1.34 -13.30
C ILE A 295 6.47 1.32 -12.26
N ASN A 296 6.52 0.27 -11.44
CA ASN A 296 7.59 0.07 -10.47
C ASN A 296 8.45 -1.11 -10.94
N HIS A 297 9.76 -0.94 -10.93
CA HIS A 297 10.73 -1.98 -11.23
C HIS A 297 11.62 -2.23 -10.02
N ASN A 298 11.63 -3.46 -9.53
CA ASN A 298 12.46 -3.88 -8.42
C ASN A 298 13.63 -4.72 -8.92
N TYR A 299 14.84 -4.35 -8.52
CA TYR A 299 16.09 -4.97 -8.91
C TYR A 299 16.82 -5.52 -7.68
N SER A 300 17.21 -6.80 -7.74
CA SER A 300 18.24 -7.39 -6.89
C SER A 300 18.98 -8.48 -7.66
N PRO A 301 20.32 -8.60 -7.55
CA PRO A 301 21.11 -9.57 -8.32
C PRO A 301 20.63 -11.03 -8.22
N LYS A 302 20.19 -11.50 -7.03
CA LYS A 302 19.66 -12.86 -6.86
C LYS A 302 18.18 -12.99 -7.23
N LEU A 303 17.39 -11.91 -7.21
CA LEU A 303 15.99 -11.93 -7.69
C LEU A 303 15.89 -12.31 -9.17
N TYR A 304 16.91 -12.00 -9.97
CA TYR A 304 16.97 -12.43 -11.38
C TYR A 304 17.17 -13.94 -11.56
N GLY A 305 17.73 -14.62 -10.56
CA GLY A 305 17.90 -16.07 -10.53
C GLY A 305 16.69 -16.84 -9.99
N LEU A 306 15.77 -16.16 -9.29
CA LEU A 306 14.54 -16.73 -8.75
C LEU A 306 13.41 -16.50 -9.76
N ILE A 307 12.91 -17.58 -10.37
CA ILE A 307 11.90 -17.51 -11.44
C ILE A 307 10.48 -17.24 -10.89
N GLU A 308 10.22 -17.55 -9.61
CA GLU A 308 8.82 -17.74 -9.15
C GLU A 308 8.37 -16.90 -7.94
N ALA A 309 9.23 -16.12 -7.28
CA ALA A 309 8.90 -15.60 -5.93
C ALA A 309 8.81 -14.06 -5.78
N TYR A 310 9.07 -13.27 -6.83
CA TYR A 310 9.15 -11.82 -6.67
C TYR A 310 8.72 -11.03 -7.92
N ASP A 311 7.78 -10.10 -7.73
CA ASP A 311 7.33 -9.20 -8.78
C ASP A 311 8.40 -8.16 -9.12
N ARG A 312 9.14 -8.46 -10.18
CA ARG A 312 10.21 -7.60 -10.70
C ARG A 312 9.65 -6.33 -11.34
N LEU A 313 8.45 -6.40 -11.90
CA LEU A 313 7.80 -5.31 -12.60
C LEU A 313 6.34 -5.26 -12.18
N LEU A 314 5.94 -4.16 -11.59
CA LEU A 314 4.60 -3.92 -11.09
C LEU A 314 3.97 -2.79 -11.90
N TYR A 315 2.74 -3.02 -12.34
CA TYR A 315 1.92 -2.03 -13.02
C TYR A 315 0.74 -1.71 -12.12
N GLU A 316 0.64 -0.45 -11.72
CA GLU A 316 -0.40 0.03 -10.81
C GLU A 316 -1.25 1.06 -11.54
N LEU A 317 -2.57 0.87 -11.50
CA LEU A 317 -3.56 1.80 -12.00
C LEU A 317 -4.53 2.11 -10.87
N SER A 318 -4.57 3.36 -10.43
CA SER A 318 -5.50 3.84 -9.42
C SER A 318 -6.46 4.84 -10.05
N LEU A 319 -7.75 4.63 -9.82
CA LEU A 319 -8.82 5.54 -10.23
C LEU A 319 -9.66 5.89 -9.01
N GLN A 320 -9.67 7.17 -8.66
CA GLN A 320 -10.52 7.71 -7.62
C GLN A 320 -11.57 8.61 -8.27
N ILE A 321 -12.83 8.42 -7.87
CA ILE A 321 -13.96 9.25 -8.30
C ILE A 321 -14.65 9.77 -7.05
N GLY A 322 -14.79 11.09 -6.95
CA GLY A 322 -15.51 11.79 -5.89
C GLY A 322 -16.69 12.55 -6.46
N PHE A 323 -17.79 12.59 -5.72
CA PHE A 323 -19.02 13.32 -6.04
C PHE A 323 -19.42 14.21 -4.87
#